data_AF-J3DMS5-F1
#
_entry.id   AF-J3DMS5-F1
#
_cell.length_a   1.000
_cell.length_b   1.000
_cell.length_c   1.000
_cell.angle_alpha   90.00
_cell.angle_beta   90.00
_cell.angle_gamma   90.00
#
_symmetry.space_group_name_H-M   'P 1'
#
loop_
_entity.id
_entity.type
_entity.pdbx_description
1 polymer ?
#
loop_
_entity_poly.entity_id
_entity_poly.type
_entity_poly.pdbx_seq_one_letter_code
_entity_poly.pdbx_strand_id
1 'polypeptide(L)'
;MKPAKKLLGITLLSLLAACANQPDGSGSLLIQTQGSFAAGGTMTTAPGIFNPRKPMTPDGQTYHGDHAYAFYQIPVDARKLPIVMWHGAGQFSKTWETTADGREGFQNIFLRRHYGVYLIDQPRRGDAGRSMVETTLKPVPDEQLWFNQFRIGLWPNYFNGVQVAQDAQTREQFFRAMTPNTGPFDMGVVSDGVSALFDRIGPGILFTHSQGGGPGWLTAIKNDKVKAIVAFEPGSSFMFAEGEVPAPIPSAFDTVQGTAVPKEQFMALTRIPILILYGDNIPEQAVDLPAQDSWRARLKMARLWRDAVNRHGGDVRLIHLPEIGINGNTHFPMSDLNNVQIADLVSSFLKEKHLD
;
A
#
# COMPACT_ATOMS: atom_id res chain seq x y z
N MET A 1 -67.46 -45.72 -18.28
CA MET A 1 -66.30 -46.41 -17.67
C MET A 1 -65.47 -47.00 -18.79
N LYS A 2 -64.18 -46.76 -19.02
CA LYS A 2 -63.09 -45.92 -18.48
C LYS A 2 -62.15 -45.64 -19.70
N PRO A 3 -61.33 -44.57 -19.68
CA PRO A 3 -61.01 -43.81 -20.89
C PRO A 3 -59.65 -44.11 -21.54
N ALA A 4 -59.53 -43.62 -22.78
CA ALA A 4 -58.35 -43.61 -23.62
C ALA A 4 -57.12 -42.94 -22.97
N LYS A 5 -55.93 -43.52 -23.17
CA LYS A 5 -54.65 -42.88 -22.86
C LYS A 5 -54.02 -42.36 -24.17
N LYS A 6 -54.12 -41.04 -24.38
CA LYS A 6 -53.23 -40.30 -25.28
C LYS A 6 -51.90 -40.12 -24.56
N LEU A 7 -50.81 -40.60 -25.14
CA LEU A 7 -49.46 -40.36 -24.66
C LEU A 7 -49.00 -38.99 -25.18
N LEU A 8 -49.00 -37.99 -24.32
CA LEU A 8 -48.48 -36.66 -24.61
C LEU A 8 -46.97 -36.67 -24.32
N GLY A 9 -46.15 -36.66 -25.37
CA GLY A 9 -44.71 -36.50 -25.25
C GLY A 9 -44.38 -35.05 -24.90
N ILE A 10 -43.93 -34.80 -23.68
CA ILE A 10 -43.41 -33.50 -23.24
C ILE A 10 -41.92 -33.49 -23.58
N THR A 11 -41.56 -32.73 -24.61
CA THR A 11 -40.16 -32.44 -24.94
C THR A 11 -39.66 -31.37 -23.96
N LEU A 12 -38.84 -31.78 -22.99
CA LEU A 12 -38.15 -30.86 -22.08
C LEU A 12 -37.01 -30.17 -22.84
N LEU A 13 -37.18 -28.90 -23.20
CA LEU A 13 -36.07 -28.04 -23.62
C LEU A 13 -35.21 -27.72 -22.39
N SER A 14 -34.07 -28.39 -22.25
CA SER A 14 -33.03 -28.00 -21.29
C SER A 14 -32.27 -26.78 -21.82
N LEU A 15 -32.67 -25.59 -21.35
CA LEU A 15 -31.88 -24.37 -21.43
C LEU A 15 -30.62 -24.55 -20.58
N LEU A 16 -29.49 -24.88 -21.21
CA LEU A 16 -28.17 -24.76 -20.61
C LEU A 16 -27.86 -23.26 -20.47
N ALA A 17 -28.23 -22.69 -19.32
CA ALA A 17 -27.65 -21.44 -18.87
C ALA A 17 -26.14 -21.69 -18.65
N ALA A 18 -25.32 -21.12 -19.53
CA ALA A 18 -23.88 -21.06 -19.32
C ALA A 18 -23.62 -20.14 -18.12
N CYS A 19 -23.55 -20.74 -16.92
CA CYS A 19 -22.88 -20.10 -15.80
C CYS A 19 -21.42 -19.91 -16.23
N ALA A 20 -21.01 -18.66 -16.38
CA ALA A 20 -19.60 -18.32 -16.47
C ALA A 20 -18.92 -18.81 -15.18
N ASN A 21 -18.14 -19.89 -15.28
CA ASN A 21 -17.22 -20.26 -14.22
C ASN A 21 -16.22 -19.11 -14.08
N GLN A 22 -16.39 -18.31 -13.03
CA GLN A 22 -15.25 -17.61 -12.45
C GLN A 22 -14.27 -18.70 -12.00
N PRO A 23 -12.98 -18.64 -12.38
CA PRO A 23 -12.02 -19.57 -11.82
C PRO A 23 -11.92 -19.26 -10.33
N ASP A 24 -12.54 -20.11 -9.51
CA ASP A 24 -12.30 -20.14 -8.07
C ASP A 24 -10.79 -20.10 -7.84
N GLY A 25 -10.32 -19.22 -6.96
CA GLY A 25 -8.93 -19.13 -6.46
C GLY A 25 -8.49 -20.37 -5.65
N SER A 26 -8.97 -21.55 -6.04
CA SER A 26 -8.89 -22.85 -5.40
C SER A 26 -7.56 -23.60 -5.63
N GLY A 27 -6.66 -23.06 -6.46
CA GLY A 27 -5.33 -23.63 -6.66
C GLY A 27 -4.43 -23.44 -5.44
N SER A 28 -3.57 -24.42 -5.13
CA SER A 28 -2.54 -24.25 -4.10
C SER A 28 -1.54 -23.16 -4.49
N LEU A 29 -1.01 -22.43 -3.49
CA LEU A 29 0.13 -21.54 -3.66
C LEU A 29 1.42 -22.38 -3.67
N LEU A 30 2.08 -22.50 -4.82
CA LEU A 30 3.36 -23.20 -4.95
C LEU A 30 4.51 -22.23 -4.69
N ILE A 31 5.10 -22.32 -3.50
CA ILE A 31 6.16 -21.43 -3.03
C ILE A 31 7.50 -22.16 -3.12
N GLN A 32 8.44 -21.60 -3.88
CA GLN A 32 9.79 -22.13 -4.00
C GLN A 32 10.64 -21.80 -2.76
N THR A 33 10.50 -20.60 -2.23
CA THR A 33 11.16 -20.19 -0.97
C THR A 33 10.36 -19.11 -0.27
N GLN A 34 10.42 -19.11 1.06
CA GLN A 34 9.88 -18.04 1.89
C GLN A 34 10.71 -17.86 3.15
N GLY A 35 10.66 -16.67 3.72
CA GLY A 35 11.34 -16.38 4.97
C GLY A 35 11.20 -14.91 5.33
N SER A 36 12.05 -14.46 6.24
CA SER A 36 12.09 -13.06 6.63
C SER A 36 13.50 -12.59 6.96
N PHE A 37 13.71 -11.28 6.94
CA PHE A 37 14.96 -10.65 7.37
C PHE A 37 14.77 -9.18 7.74
N ALA A 38 15.71 -8.64 8.52
CA ALA A 38 15.87 -7.20 8.72
C ALA A 38 16.80 -6.59 7.64
N ALA A 39 16.57 -5.33 7.28
CA ALA A 39 17.39 -4.56 6.34
C ALA A 39 17.65 -3.14 6.84
N GLY A 40 18.85 -2.63 6.61
CA GLY A 40 19.27 -1.31 7.07
C GLY A 40 19.35 -1.20 8.59
N GLY A 41 19.05 -0.01 9.11
CA GLY A 41 19.18 0.32 10.52
C GLY A 41 20.59 0.76 10.91
N THR A 42 20.74 1.09 12.19
CA THR A 42 22.02 1.54 12.76
C THR A 42 22.36 0.74 14.02
N MET A 43 23.61 0.89 14.47
CA MET A 43 24.11 0.24 15.68
C MET A 43 24.89 1.25 16.53
N THR A 44 24.67 1.19 17.85
CA THR A 44 25.48 1.88 18.84
C THR A 44 26.15 0.89 19.76
N THR A 45 27.31 1.27 20.32
CA THR A 45 28.02 0.49 21.34
C THR A 45 28.14 1.34 22.60
N ALA A 46 27.72 0.81 23.73
CA ALA A 46 27.91 1.47 25.01
C ALA A 46 29.41 1.50 25.38
N PRO A 47 29.91 2.58 26.02
CA PRO A 47 31.29 2.62 26.51
C PRO A 47 31.62 1.45 27.46
N GLY A 48 32.89 1.08 27.56
CA GLY A 48 33.35 0.00 28.45
C GLY A 48 33.59 -1.33 27.74
N ILE A 49 33.68 -2.42 28.51
CA ILE A 49 33.96 -3.78 28.02
C ILE A 49 32.86 -4.70 28.55
N PHE A 50 32.28 -5.50 27.65
CA PHE A 50 31.27 -6.48 28.04
C PHE A 50 31.83 -7.49 29.05
N ASN A 51 31.19 -7.56 30.21
CA ASN A 51 31.49 -8.54 31.22
C ASN A 51 30.40 -9.62 31.24
N PRO A 52 30.67 -10.86 30.79
CA PRO A 52 29.67 -11.92 30.75
C PRO A 52 29.17 -12.34 32.14
N ARG A 53 29.86 -11.94 33.23
CA ARG A 53 29.39 -12.13 34.61
C ARG A 53 28.47 -11.01 35.11
N LYS A 54 28.34 -9.90 34.38
CA LYS A 54 27.43 -8.77 34.66
C LYS A 54 26.60 -8.41 33.42
N PRO A 55 25.85 -9.37 32.83
CA PRO A 55 25.18 -9.16 31.53
C PRO A 55 24.07 -8.11 31.56
N MET A 56 23.63 -7.68 32.75
CA MET A 56 22.61 -6.65 32.92
C MET A 56 23.17 -5.21 32.89
N THR A 57 24.50 -5.02 32.92
CA THR A 57 25.09 -3.68 32.76
C THR A 57 25.37 -3.41 31.28
N PRO A 58 25.18 -2.18 30.79
CA PRO A 58 25.29 -1.89 29.37
C PRO A 58 26.73 -1.91 28.85
N ASP A 59 27.75 -1.90 29.71
CA ASP A 59 29.15 -1.73 29.32
C ASP A 59 29.58 -2.62 28.15
N GLY A 60 30.11 -2.00 27.09
CA GLY A 60 30.56 -2.69 25.88
C GLY A 60 29.48 -3.45 25.10
N GLN A 61 28.20 -3.36 25.47
CA GLN A 61 27.11 -3.98 24.73
C GLN A 61 26.72 -3.15 23.50
N THR A 62 26.29 -3.84 22.44
CA THR A 62 25.78 -3.22 21.22
C THR A 62 24.25 -3.16 21.21
N TYR A 63 23.69 -2.11 20.61
CA TYR A 63 22.26 -1.99 20.35
C TYR A 63 22.03 -1.74 18.86
N HIS A 64 21.28 -2.62 18.20
CA HIS A 64 20.88 -2.48 16.80
C HIS A 64 19.41 -2.08 16.73
N GLY A 65 19.05 -1.12 15.87
CA GLY A 65 17.68 -0.62 15.75
C GLY A 65 17.45 0.17 14.46
N ASP A 66 16.23 0.66 14.27
CA ASP A 66 15.78 1.42 13.09
C ASP A 66 15.93 0.66 11.75
N HIS A 67 15.92 -0.67 11.77
CA HIS A 67 15.88 -1.51 10.58
C HIS A 67 14.45 -1.61 10.03
N ALA A 68 14.32 -1.87 8.73
CA ALA A 68 13.08 -2.38 8.16
C ALA A 68 13.00 -3.90 8.40
N TYR A 69 11.81 -4.44 8.52
CA TYR A 69 11.55 -5.88 8.50
C TYR A 69 10.91 -6.25 7.16
N ALA A 70 11.25 -7.41 6.62
CA ALA A 70 10.64 -7.95 5.42
C ALA A 70 10.31 -9.42 5.59
N PHE A 71 9.06 -9.78 5.31
CA PHE A 71 8.64 -11.15 5.02
C PHE A 71 8.53 -11.32 3.51
N TYR A 72 9.02 -12.44 2.97
CA TYR A 72 9.01 -12.68 1.54
C TYR A 72 8.53 -14.07 1.16
N GLN A 73 7.91 -14.16 -0.02
CA GLN A 73 7.55 -15.42 -0.67
C GLN A 73 7.89 -15.33 -2.15
N ILE A 74 8.62 -16.33 -2.66
CA ILE A 74 8.96 -16.46 -4.08
C ILE A 74 8.22 -17.68 -4.63
N PRO A 75 7.32 -17.50 -5.61
CA PRO A 75 6.59 -18.60 -6.21
C PRO A 75 7.51 -19.42 -7.11
N VAL A 76 7.11 -20.65 -7.43
CA VAL A 76 7.69 -21.36 -8.59
C VAL A 76 7.44 -20.55 -9.86
N ASP A 77 8.40 -20.61 -10.79
CA ASP A 77 8.37 -19.86 -12.06
C ASP A 77 8.17 -18.34 -11.86
N ALA A 78 8.86 -17.79 -10.87
CA ALA A 78 8.76 -16.38 -10.53
C ALA A 78 9.16 -15.46 -11.69
N ARG A 79 8.38 -14.39 -11.87
CA ARG A 79 8.71 -13.23 -12.71
C ARG A 79 10.01 -12.59 -12.23
N LYS A 80 10.70 -11.90 -13.15
CA LYS A 80 12.05 -11.38 -12.91
C LYS A 80 12.11 -10.32 -11.82
N LEU A 81 11.12 -9.42 -11.77
CA LEU A 81 11.07 -8.32 -10.81
C LEU A 81 10.10 -8.68 -9.68
N PRO A 82 10.56 -8.76 -8.42
CA PRO A 82 9.67 -8.89 -7.28
C PRO A 82 8.92 -7.58 -6.99
N ILE A 83 7.84 -7.69 -6.23
CA ILE A 83 7.05 -6.57 -5.72
C ILE A 83 7.34 -6.39 -4.23
N VAL A 84 7.79 -5.21 -3.84
CA VAL A 84 7.94 -4.77 -2.45
C VAL A 84 6.72 -3.94 -2.07
N MET A 85 6.00 -4.31 -1.00
CA MET A 85 4.74 -3.69 -0.59
C MET A 85 4.88 -2.94 0.73
N TRP A 86 4.73 -1.62 0.67
CA TRP A 86 4.97 -0.70 1.78
C TRP A 86 3.69 0.01 2.25
N HIS A 87 3.26 -0.30 3.47
CA HIS A 87 2.08 0.24 4.14
C HIS A 87 2.15 1.76 4.44
N GLY A 88 1.03 2.33 4.90
CA GLY A 88 0.90 3.73 5.31
C GLY A 88 1.07 4.02 6.81
N ALA A 89 0.61 5.19 7.26
CA ALA A 89 0.64 5.61 8.66
C ALA A 89 -0.30 4.76 9.51
N GLY A 90 0.13 4.42 10.74
CA GLY A 90 -0.68 3.63 11.69
C GLY A 90 -0.96 2.18 11.26
N GLN A 91 -0.38 1.73 10.15
CA GLN A 91 -0.55 0.40 9.56
C GLN A 91 0.77 -0.38 9.56
N PHE A 92 0.74 -1.64 9.14
CA PHE A 92 1.92 -2.49 8.94
C PHE A 92 1.66 -3.47 7.78
N SER A 93 2.48 -4.52 7.60
CA SER A 93 2.36 -5.53 6.53
C SER A 93 0.92 -5.99 6.26
N LYS A 94 0.10 -6.06 7.31
CA LYS A 94 -1.33 -6.40 7.28
C LYS A 94 -2.17 -5.64 6.25
N THR A 95 -1.74 -4.44 5.82
CA THR A 95 -2.35 -3.70 4.69
C THR A 95 -2.47 -4.55 3.42
N TRP A 96 -1.53 -5.47 3.20
CA TRP A 96 -1.41 -6.25 1.95
C TRP A 96 -1.78 -7.72 2.11
N GLU A 97 -1.95 -8.20 3.34
CA GLU A 97 -2.30 -9.58 3.68
C GLU A 97 -3.82 -9.80 3.53
N THR A 98 -4.37 -10.85 4.14
CA THR A 98 -5.82 -11.12 4.17
C THR A 98 -6.64 -9.85 4.47
N THR A 99 -7.72 -9.61 3.73
CA THR A 99 -8.59 -8.44 3.95
C THR A 99 -9.31 -8.54 5.29
N ALA A 100 -9.88 -7.42 5.76
CA ALA A 100 -10.60 -7.38 7.04
C ALA A 100 -11.81 -8.34 7.10
N ASP A 101 -12.41 -8.62 5.94
CA ASP A 101 -13.51 -9.57 5.77
C ASP A 101 -13.05 -11.00 5.40
N GLY A 102 -11.74 -11.27 5.41
CA GLY A 102 -11.19 -12.63 5.28
C GLY A 102 -10.84 -13.09 3.87
N ARG A 103 -10.98 -12.24 2.84
CA ARG A 103 -10.57 -12.56 1.46
C ARG A 103 -9.05 -12.45 1.29
N GLU A 104 -8.54 -12.93 0.16
CA GLU A 104 -7.15 -12.73 -0.20
C GLU A 104 -6.85 -11.24 -0.46
N GLY A 105 -5.73 -10.76 0.10
CA GLY A 105 -5.16 -9.48 -0.27
C GLY A 105 -4.04 -9.61 -1.30
N PHE A 106 -3.36 -8.49 -1.54
CA PHE A 106 -2.36 -8.37 -2.60
C PHE A 106 -1.16 -9.30 -2.43
N GLN A 107 -0.79 -9.66 -1.20
CA GLN A 107 0.21 -10.70 -0.95
C GLN A 107 -0.09 -11.97 -1.75
N ASN A 108 -1.27 -12.55 -1.54
CA ASN A 108 -1.66 -13.80 -2.19
C ASN A 108 -1.97 -13.56 -3.67
N ILE A 109 -2.68 -12.48 -4.00
CA ILE A 109 -3.10 -12.21 -5.38
C ILE A 109 -1.88 -12.05 -6.31
N PHE A 110 -0.84 -11.32 -5.89
CA PHE A 110 0.37 -11.15 -6.72
C PHE A 110 1.31 -12.36 -6.67
N LEU A 111 1.34 -13.10 -5.56
CA LEU A 111 2.04 -14.39 -5.49
C LEU A 111 1.44 -15.41 -6.49
N ARG A 112 0.10 -15.48 -6.59
CA ARG A 112 -0.61 -16.28 -7.60
C ARG A 112 -0.34 -15.82 -9.03
N ARG A 113 0.01 -14.54 -9.21
CA ARG A 113 0.42 -13.97 -10.51
C ARG A 113 1.92 -14.15 -10.79
N HIS A 114 2.58 -15.04 -10.05
CA HIS A 114 3.99 -15.40 -10.17
C HIS A 114 4.98 -14.27 -9.85
N TYR A 115 4.58 -13.24 -9.10
CA TYR A 115 5.56 -12.29 -8.57
C TYR A 115 6.17 -12.81 -7.27
N GLY A 116 7.49 -12.64 -7.11
CA GLY A 116 8.06 -12.65 -5.78
C GLY A 116 7.50 -11.47 -4.99
N VAL A 117 7.01 -11.69 -3.78
CA VAL A 117 6.42 -10.62 -2.94
C VAL A 117 7.23 -10.42 -1.67
N TYR A 118 7.43 -9.16 -1.31
CA TYR A 118 8.10 -8.73 -0.08
C TYR A 118 7.17 -7.76 0.65
N LEU A 119 6.62 -8.19 1.77
CA LEU A 119 5.81 -7.35 2.66
C LEU A 119 6.75 -6.74 3.68
N ILE A 120 6.71 -5.42 3.82
CA ILE A 120 7.65 -4.73 4.70
C ILE A 120 6.94 -4.01 5.84
N ASP A 121 7.56 -4.08 7.01
CA ASP A 121 7.29 -3.16 8.11
C ASP A 121 8.43 -2.15 8.13
N GLN A 122 8.06 -0.87 7.98
CA GLN A 122 9.06 0.20 7.99
C GLN A 122 9.71 0.35 9.37
N PRO A 123 10.91 0.93 9.46
CA PRO A 123 11.54 1.23 10.74
C PRO A 123 10.57 1.88 11.74
N ARG A 124 10.61 1.37 12.97
CA ARG A 124 9.80 1.81 14.11
C ARG A 124 8.31 1.44 14.00
N ARG A 125 7.94 0.42 13.22
CA ARG A 125 6.55 -0.08 13.08
C ARG A 125 6.50 -1.61 13.13
N GLY A 126 5.44 -2.17 13.71
CA GLY A 126 5.19 -3.62 13.66
C GLY A 126 6.39 -4.46 14.12
N ASP A 127 6.77 -5.44 13.32
CA ASP A 127 7.92 -6.32 13.58
C ASP A 127 9.27 -5.57 13.56
N ALA A 128 9.31 -4.38 12.93
CA ALA A 128 10.45 -3.45 12.93
C ALA A 128 10.40 -2.45 14.10
N GLY A 129 9.80 -2.82 15.23
CA GLY A 129 9.58 -1.95 16.40
C GLY A 129 10.81 -1.60 17.25
N ARG A 130 12.01 -2.10 16.91
CA ARG A 130 13.22 -1.82 17.68
C ARG A 130 13.84 -0.47 17.27
N SER A 131 13.33 0.60 17.88
CA SER A 131 13.74 1.98 17.62
C SER A 131 15.09 2.35 18.24
N MET A 132 15.87 3.21 17.57
CA MET A 132 17.07 3.84 18.16
C MET A 132 16.77 5.07 19.01
N VAL A 133 15.52 5.53 18.99
CA VAL A 133 15.05 6.72 19.70
C VAL A 133 13.94 6.35 20.67
N GLU A 134 14.00 6.94 21.85
CA GLU A 134 12.99 6.76 22.89
C GLU A 134 11.64 7.36 22.45
N THR A 135 10.55 6.73 22.85
CA THR A 135 9.21 7.28 22.71
C THR A 135 8.28 6.78 23.81
N THR A 136 7.12 7.43 23.96
CA THR A 136 6.05 6.98 24.86
C THR A 136 4.83 6.59 24.05
N LEU A 137 4.37 5.35 24.20
CA LEU A 137 3.14 4.87 23.56
C LEU A 137 1.94 5.10 24.47
N LYS A 138 0.90 5.76 23.95
CA LYS A 138 -0.37 5.98 24.65
C LYS A 138 -1.51 5.49 23.77
N PRO A 139 -2.41 4.61 24.27
CA PRO A 139 -3.66 4.32 23.58
C PRO A 139 -4.49 5.60 23.40
N VAL A 140 -5.05 5.79 22.21
CA VAL A 140 -5.92 6.94 21.88
C VAL A 140 -7.22 6.39 21.28
N PRO A 141 -8.40 6.82 21.75
CA PRO A 141 -9.68 6.46 21.14
C PRO A 141 -9.93 7.34 19.89
N ASP A 142 -9.38 6.94 18.74
CA ASP A 142 -9.44 7.69 17.48
C ASP A 142 -10.04 6.90 16.30
N GLU A 143 -10.63 5.73 16.55
CA GLU A 143 -11.13 4.82 15.50
C GLU A 143 -12.15 5.49 14.56
N GLN A 144 -13.03 6.35 15.08
CA GLN A 144 -14.01 7.07 14.24
C GLN A 144 -13.35 8.12 13.34
N LEU A 145 -12.26 8.74 13.79
CA LEU A 145 -11.45 9.61 12.93
C LEU A 145 -10.89 8.81 11.77
N TRP A 146 -10.35 7.61 12.03
CA TRP A 146 -9.81 6.74 11.00
C TRP A 146 -10.87 6.20 10.06
N PHE A 147 -12.05 5.82 10.56
CA PHE A 147 -13.18 5.41 9.73
C PHE A 147 -13.53 6.48 8.68
N ASN A 148 -13.61 7.74 9.10
CA ASN A 148 -13.86 8.87 8.21
C ASN A 148 -12.66 9.14 7.29
N GLN A 149 -11.45 9.20 7.85
CA GLN A 149 -10.21 9.48 7.11
C GLN A 149 -9.95 8.45 6.01
N PHE A 150 -10.35 7.20 6.21
CA PHE A 150 -10.21 6.15 5.21
C PHE A 150 -11.36 6.08 4.21
N ARG A 151 -12.30 7.02 4.30
CA ARG A 151 -13.45 7.17 3.42
C ARG A 151 -14.31 5.90 3.37
N ILE A 152 -14.46 5.22 4.50
CA ILE A 152 -15.44 4.13 4.66
C ILE A 152 -16.85 4.73 4.75
N GLY A 153 -16.97 5.91 5.36
CA GLY A 153 -18.22 6.63 5.49
C GLY A 153 -18.07 7.90 6.34
N LEU A 154 -19.21 8.39 6.82
CA LEU A 154 -19.29 9.41 7.85
C LEU A 154 -19.87 8.75 9.09
N TRP A 155 -19.00 8.41 10.05
CA TRP A 155 -19.37 7.66 11.24
C TRP A 155 -20.68 8.18 11.88
N PRO A 156 -21.65 7.29 12.19
CA PRO A 156 -21.58 5.83 12.12
C PRO A 156 -22.02 5.22 10.77
N ASN A 157 -22.31 6.06 9.77
CA ASN A 157 -22.90 5.63 8.51
C ASN A 157 -21.83 5.34 7.44
N TYR A 158 -22.05 4.30 6.64
CA TYR A 158 -21.22 3.98 5.48
C TYR A 158 -21.59 4.85 4.28
N PHE A 159 -20.63 5.14 3.39
CA PHE A 159 -20.97 5.73 2.11
C PHE A 159 -21.78 4.76 1.24
N ASN A 160 -22.69 5.29 0.42
CA ASN A 160 -23.47 4.46 -0.49
C ASN A 160 -22.55 3.81 -1.53
N GLY A 161 -22.67 2.49 -1.71
CA GLY A 161 -21.86 1.72 -2.65
C GLY A 161 -20.40 1.51 -2.24
N VAL A 162 -20.01 1.85 -1.00
CA VAL A 162 -18.64 1.65 -0.52
C VAL A 162 -18.23 0.16 -0.60
N GLN A 163 -17.02 -0.10 -1.05
CA GLN A 163 -16.48 -1.44 -1.30
C GLN A 163 -15.94 -2.08 -0.01
N VAL A 164 -16.73 -2.08 1.06
CA VAL A 164 -16.37 -2.65 2.37
C VAL A 164 -17.53 -3.48 2.90
N ALA A 165 -17.24 -4.68 3.41
CA ALA A 165 -18.24 -5.48 4.12
C ALA A 165 -18.65 -4.78 5.43
N GLN A 166 -19.95 -4.68 5.67
CA GLN A 166 -20.51 -3.81 6.73
C GLN A 166 -20.83 -4.55 8.03
N ASP A 167 -20.42 -5.82 8.15
CA ASP A 167 -20.62 -6.61 9.36
C ASP A 167 -19.67 -6.18 10.49
N ALA A 168 -20.04 -6.51 11.73
CA ALA A 168 -19.29 -6.08 12.91
C ALA A 168 -17.89 -6.72 12.99
N GLN A 169 -17.70 -7.93 12.45
CA GLN A 169 -16.43 -8.63 12.50
C GLN A 169 -15.42 -8.00 11.54
N THR A 170 -15.84 -7.61 10.34
CA THR A 170 -15.00 -6.86 9.40
C THR A 170 -14.50 -5.56 10.04
N ARG A 171 -15.39 -4.79 10.68
CA ARG A 171 -15.00 -3.55 11.37
C ARG A 171 -14.00 -3.79 12.50
N GLU A 172 -14.21 -4.84 13.29
CA GLU A 172 -13.30 -5.25 14.36
C GLU A 172 -11.90 -5.57 13.82
N GLN A 173 -11.82 -6.34 12.72
CA GLN A 173 -10.54 -6.67 12.08
C GLN A 173 -9.85 -5.44 11.51
N PHE A 174 -10.62 -4.51 10.95
CA PHE A 174 -10.09 -3.28 10.38
C PHE A 174 -9.35 -2.42 11.43
N PHE A 175 -9.94 -2.21 12.61
CA PHE A 175 -9.27 -1.45 13.68
C PHE A 175 -8.10 -2.23 14.30
N ARG A 176 -8.19 -3.57 14.38
CA ARG A 176 -7.09 -4.42 14.86
C ARG A 176 -5.90 -4.51 13.91
N ALA A 177 -6.05 -4.06 12.66
CA ALA A 177 -4.96 -3.95 11.69
C ALA A 177 -4.10 -2.69 11.89
N MET A 178 -4.41 -1.86 12.90
CA MET A 178 -3.62 -0.67 13.23
C MET A 178 -2.52 -0.99 14.25
N THR A 179 -1.36 -0.34 14.12
CA THR A 179 -0.24 -0.50 15.07
C THR A 179 0.51 0.83 15.24
N PRO A 180 0.99 1.15 16.46
CA PRO A 180 1.63 2.44 16.71
C PRO A 180 3.04 2.52 16.13
N ASN A 181 3.53 3.75 16.04
CA ASN A 181 4.96 4.03 15.87
C ASN A 181 5.71 3.84 17.19
N THR A 182 6.83 3.13 17.18
CA THR A 182 7.76 2.95 18.32
C THR A 182 8.88 4.02 18.36
N GLY A 183 8.73 5.07 17.55
CA GLY A 183 9.53 6.29 17.55
C GLY A 183 8.96 7.30 16.54
N PRO A 184 9.37 8.58 16.54
CA PRO A 184 8.86 9.55 15.58
C PRO A 184 9.04 9.07 14.13
N PHE A 185 8.09 9.43 13.26
CA PHE A 185 8.26 9.23 11.83
C PHE A 185 9.43 10.08 11.34
N ASP A 186 10.35 9.45 10.62
CA ASP A 186 11.49 10.11 10.00
C ASP A 186 11.63 9.58 8.57
N MET A 187 11.44 10.46 7.59
CA MET A 187 11.44 10.09 6.17
C MET A 187 12.79 9.54 5.71
N GLY A 188 13.90 10.04 6.28
CA GLY A 188 15.25 9.56 6.00
C GLY A 188 15.42 8.13 6.47
N VAL A 189 15.17 7.88 7.76
CA VAL A 189 15.30 6.56 8.39
C VAL A 189 14.47 5.50 7.65
N VAL A 190 13.20 5.80 7.36
CA VAL A 190 12.32 4.80 6.73
C VAL A 190 12.71 4.53 5.27
N SER A 191 13.10 5.55 4.50
CA SER A 191 13.57 5.36 3.11
C SER A 191 14.93 4.67 3.05
N ASP A 192 15.82 4.88 4.02
CA ASP A 192 17.11 4.19 4.10
C ASP A 192 16.94 2.69 4.37
N GLY A 193 16.00 2.33 5.26
CA GLY A 193 15.65 0.92 5.51
C GLY A 193 15.14 0.20 4.25
N VAL A 194 14.25 0.85 3.50
CA VAL A 194 13.71 0.28 2.25
C VAL A 194 14.75 0.28 1.12
N SER A 195 15.60 1.31 1.04
CA SER A 195 16.74 1.33 0.11
C SER A 195 17.69 0.15 0.38
N ALA A 196 18.04 -0.10 1.65
CA ALA A 196 18.90 -1.23 2.02
C ALA A 196 18.26 -2.59 1.68
N LEU A 197 16.93 -2.68 1.70
CA LEU A 197 16.22 -3.86 1.23
C LEU A 197 16.40 -4.05 -0.28
N PHE A 198 16.19 -3.01 -1.09
CA PHE A 198 16.47 -3.06 -2.54
C PHE A 198 17.94 -3.39 -2.82
N ASP A 199 18.86 -2.93 -1.98
CA ASP A 199 20.27 -3.28 -2.13
C ASP A 199 20.52 -4.78 -1.99
N ARG A 200 19.77 -5.44 -1.10
CA ARG A 200 19.85 -6.87 -0.85
C ARG A 200 19.13 -7.72 -1.88
N ILE A 201 17.93 -7.32 -2.32
CA ILE A 201 17.09 -8.13 -3.21
C ILE A 201 17.35 -7.88 -4.70
N GLY A 202 18.00 -6.77 -5.04
CA GLY A 202 18.20 -6.35 -6.41
C GLY A 202 17.02 -5.55 -7.00
N PRO A 203 16.94 -5.44 -8.33
CA PRO A 203 15.89 -4.70 -9.03
C PRO A 203 14.48 -5.19 -8.68
N GLY A 204 13.54 -4.29 -8.44
CA GLY A 204 12.14 -4.64 -8.15
C GLY A 204 11.16 -3.50 -8.32
N ILE A 205 9.88 -3.79 -8.10
CA ILE A 205 8.76 -2.85 -8.20
C ILE A 205 8.32 -2.46 -6.78
N LEU A 206 8.16 -1.17 -6.52
CA LEU A 206 7.74 -0.68 -5.21
C LEU A 206 6.25 -0.31 -5.21
N PHE A 207 5.46 -1.01 -4.40
CA PHE A 207 4.09 -0.63 -4.08
C PHE A 207 4.09 0.17 -2.79
N THR A 208 3.43 1.32 -2.79
CA THR A 208 3.34 2.19 -1.60
C THR A 208 1.91 2.59 -1.33
N HIS A 209 1.56 2.79 -0.06
CA HIS A 209 0.25 3.30 0.33
C HIS A 209 0.34 4.55 1.21
N SER A 210 -0.50 5.54 0.93
CA SER A 210 -0.71 6.69 1.84
C SER A 210 0.59 7.43 2.20
N GLN A 211 0.94 7.52 3.48
CA GLN A 211 2.20 8.09 3.97
C GLN A 211 3.43 7.45 3.33
N GLY A 212 3.36 6.17 2.93
CA GLY A 212 4.45 5.47 2.24
C GLY A 212 4.80 6.06 0.86
N GLY A 213 3.91 6.85 0.24
CA GLY A 213 4.17 7.50 -1.04
C GLY A 213 5.40 8.41 -1.01
N GLY A 214 5.44 9.35 -0.05
CA GLY A 214 6.53 10.31 0.13
C GLY A 214 7.92 9.66 0.26
N PRO A 215 8.14 8.81 1.27
CA PRO A 215 9.35 8.01 1.40
C PRO A 215 9.63 7.08 0.21
N GLY A 216 8.59 6.61 -0.49
CA GLY A 216 8.72 5.85 -1.73
C GLY A 216 9.40 6.63 -2.85
N TRP A 217 9.00 7.90 -3.06
CA TRP A 217 9.68 8.81 -3.98
C TRP A 217 11.15 8.98 -3.60
N LEU A 218 11.41 9.21 -2.31
CA LEU A 218 12.78 9.35 -1.80
C LEU A 218 13.63 8.10 -2.02
N THR A 219 13.03 6.93 -1.85
CA THR A 219 13.71 5.65 -2.03
C THR A 219 14.11 5.46 -3.49
N ALA A 220 13.25 5.79 -4.45
CA ALA A 220 13.59 5.74 -5.88
C ALA A 220 14.64 6.79 -6.29
N ILE A 221 14.69 7.94 -5.61
CA ILE A 221 15.78 8.92 -5.79
C ILE A 221 17.12 8.36 -5.31
N LYS A 222 17.11 7.66 -4.17
CA LYS A 222 18.31 7.11 -3.53
C LYS A 222 18.82 5.83 -4.20
N ASN A 223 17.93 5.02 -4.78
CA ASN A 223 18.23 3.67 -5.20
C ASN A 223 17.67 3.34 -6.59
N ASP A 224 18.57 3.16 -7.55
CA ASP A 224 18.25 2.86 -8.95
C ASP A 224 17.72 1.43 -9.19
N LYS A 225 17.71 0.57 -8.15
CA LYS A 225 17.10 -0.77 -8.19
C LYS A 225 15.57 -0.71 -8.09
N VAL A 226 14.99 0.42 -7.68
CA VAL A 226 13.55 0.64 -7.85
C VAL A 226 13.28 0.83 -9.35
N LYS A 227 12.56 -0.10 -9.98
CA LYS A 227 12.31 -0.10 -11.43
C LYS A 227 10.95 0.46 -11.81
N ALA A 228 10.02 0.55 -10.87
CA ALA A 228 8.72 1.19 -11.03
C ALA A 228 8.09 1.45 -9.66
N ILE A 229 7.12 2.38 -9.61
CA ILE A 229 6.29 2.60 -8.43
C ILE A 229 4.80 2.44 -8.77
N VAL A 230 4.07 1.75 -7.91
CA VAL A 230 2.59 1.79 -7.88
C VAL A 230 2.15 2.35 -6.54
N ALA A 231 1.65 3.59 -6.54
CA ALA A 231 1.25 4.29 -5.35
C ALA A 231 -0.29 4.34 -5.21
N PHE A 232 -0.78 3.79 -4.11
CA PHE A 232 -2.18 3.82 -3.73
C PHE A 232 -2.39 5.00 -2.78
N GLU A 233 -3.17 5.98 -3.22
CA GLU A 233 -3.58 7.13 -2.41
C GLU A 233 -2.41 7.86 -1.72
N PRO A 234 -1.31 8.24 -2.41
CA PRO A 234 -0.18 8.90 -1.77
C PRO A 234 -0.63 10.16 -1.02
N GLY A 235 -0.22 10.27 0.25
CA GLY A 235 -0.84 11.24 1.17
C GLY A 235 -0.06 12.53 1.40
N SER A 236 1.24 12.57 1.10
CA SER A 236 2.11 13.69 1.44
C SER A 236 3.46 13.64 0.71
N SER A 237 4.26 14.69 0.89
CA SER A 237 5.68 14.75 0.48
C SER A 237 5.91 14.51 -1.01
N PHE A 238 5.02 15.04 -1.84
CA PHE A 238 5.18 15.07 -3.30
C PHE A 238 6.42 15.89 -3.65
N MET A 239 7.42 15.25 -4.25
CA MET A 239 8.73 15.87 -4.50
C MET A 239 8.74 16.63 -5.82
N PHE A 240 8.96 17.93 -5.79
CA PHE A 240 9.11 18.78 -6.97
C PHE A 240 10.56 19.26 -7.08
N ALA A 241 11.03 19.50 -8.30
CA ALA A 241 12.27 20.24 -8.49
C ALA A 241 12.20 21.62 -7.81
N GLU A 242 13.31 22.07 -7.24
CA GLU A 242 13.43 23.43 -6.70
C GLU A 242 12.92 24.49 -7.70
N GLY A 243 12.10 25.43 -7.20
CA GLY A 243 11.44 26.45 -8.01
C GLY A 243 10.14 26.01 -8.70
N GLU A 244 9.77 24.72 -8.62
CA GLU A 244 8.54 24.18 -9.25
C GLU A 244 7.48 23.71 -8.25
N VAL A 245 7.70 23.91 -6.95
CA VAL A 245 6.71 23.57 -5.92
C VAL A 245 5.46 24.43 -6.12
N PRO A 246 4.27 23.85 -6.35
CA PRO A 246 3.04 24.62 -6.49
C PRO A 246 2.64 25.28 -5.16
N ALA A 247 1.75 26.26 -5.22
CA ALA A 247 1.18 26.88 -4.03
C ALA A 247 0.55 25.82 -3.10
N PRO A 248 0.69 25.96 -1.76
CA PRO A 248 0.04 25.06 -0.81
C PRO A 248 -1.47 24.98 -1.03
N ILE A 249 -2.04 23.79 -0.86
CA ILE A 249 -3.48 23.53 -1.05
C ILE A 249 -4.11 23.33 0.32
N PRO A 250 -4.86 24.31 0.84
CA PRO A 250 -5.55 24.15 2.11
C PRO A 250 -6.71 23.14 2.00
N SER A 251 -6.99 22.50 3.12
CA SER A 251 -8.18 21.67 3.34
C SER A 251 -8.73 21.90 4.76
N ALA A 252 -9.93 21.37 5.03
CA ALA A 252 -10.54 21.37 6.36
C ALA A 252 -9.80 20.51 7.40
N PHE A 253 -8.79 19.71 7.01
CA PHE A 253 -7.97 18.92 7.93
C PHE A 253 -6.56 19.50 8.12
N ASP A 254 -5.85 19.72 7.01
CA ASP A 254 -4.49 20.25 6.98
C ASP A 254 -4.22 21.06 5.70
N THR A 255 -2.97 21.49 5.51
CA THR A 255 -2.51 22.10 4.26
C THR A 255 -1.54 21.17 3.56
N VAL A 256 -1.91 20.73 2.35
CA VAL A 256 -1.06 19.88 1.52
C VAL A 256 -0.05 20.74 0.79
N GLN A 257 1.23 20.45 0.98
CA GLN A 257 2.34 21.13 0.32
C GLN A 257 3.31 20.11 -0.29
N GLY A 258 3.90 20.49 -1.43
CA GLY A 258 5.00 19.74 -2.03
C GLY A 258 6.31 19.94 -1.28
N THR A 259 7.29 19.10 -1.57
CA THR A 259 8.65 19.19 -1.03
C THR A 259 9.60 19.51 -2.17
N ALA A 260 10.39 20.58 -2.03
CA ALA A 260 11.45 20.89 -2.99
C ALA A 260 12.62 19.92 -2.84
N VAL A 261 13.15 19.43 -3.96
CA VAL A 261 14.40 18.67 -4.01
C VAL A 261 15.28 19.23 -5.14
N PRO A 262 16.62 19.08 -5.05
CA PRO A 262 17.51 19.46 -6.14
C PRO A 262 17.07 18.82 -7.47
N LYS A 263 17.14 19.58 -8.57
CA LYS A 263 16.65 19.11 -9.87
C LYS A 263 17.26 17.76 -10.27
N GLU A 264 18.55 17.53 -10.03
CA GLU A 264 19.21 16.26 -10.31
C GLU A 264 18.56 15.07 -9.60
N GLN A 265 18.16 15.24 -8.33
CA GLN A 265 17.45 14.22 -7.57
C GLN A 265 16.05 14.01 -8.13
N PHE A 266 15.33 15.09 -8.45
CA PHE A 266 14.01 15.00 -9.07
C PHE A 266 14.02 14.20 -10.39
N MET A 267 15.07 14.36 -11.20
CA MET A 267 15.22 13.63 -12.47
C MET A 267 15.30 12.10 -12.31
N ALA A 268 15.55 11.56 -11.12
CA ALA A 268 15.46 10.12 -10.90
C ALA A 268 14.03 9.60 -11.10
N LEU A 269 13.02 10.40 -10.70
CA LEU A 269 11.60 10.05 -10.80
C LEU A 269 11.09 10.03 -12.25
N THR A 270 11.82 10.63 -13.19
CA THR A 270 11.46 10.61 -14.62
C THR A 270 11.95 9.34 -15.33
N ARG A 271 12.79 8.52 -14.68
CA ARG A 271 13.47 7.37 -15.30
C ARG A 271 12.74 6.04 -15.07
N ILE A 272 11.67 6.05 -14.28
CA ILE A 272 10.87 4.87 -13.97
C ILE A 272 9.40 5.15 -14.28
N PRO A 273 8.63 4.15 -14.74
CA PRO A 273 7.19 4.28 -14.85
C PRO A 273 6.54 4.31 -13.46
N ILE A 274 5.56 5.20 -13.29
CA ILE A 274 4.84 5.38 -12.02
C ILE A 274 3.33 5.34 -12.27
N LEU A 275 2.62 4.49 -11.53
CA LEU A 275 1.16 4.46 -11.47
C LEU A 275 0.69 5.03 -10.12
N ILE A 276 -0.24 5.98 -10.16
CA ILE A 276 -0.94 6.50 -8.98
C ILE A 276 -2.42 6.16 -9.10
N LEU A 277 -2.99 5.59 -8.02
CA LEU A 277 -4.40 5.23 -7.94
C LEU A 277 -5.07 5.99 -6.79
N TYR A 278 -6.18 6.65 -7.08
CA TYR A 278 -7.11 7.20 -6.08
C TYR A 278 -8.50 6.58 -6.25
N GLY A 279 -9.13 6.20 -5.15
CA GLY A 279 -10.48 5.69 -5.05
C GLY A 279 -11.56 6.76 -5.13
N ASP A 280 -12.70 6.49 -4.51
CA ASP A 280 -13.93 7.26 -4.62
C ASP A 280 -14.21 8.08 -3.35
N ASN A 281 -15.36 8.77 -3.33
CA ASN A 281 -15.85 9.62 -2.25
C ASN A 281 -14.94 10.82 -1.94
N ILE A 282 -14.14 11.23 -2.93
CA ILE A 282 -13.33 12.44 -2.93
C ILE A 282 -14.15 13.58 -3.56
N PRO A 283 -14.45 14.66 -2.83
CA PRO A 283 -15.27 15.74 -3.35
C PRO A 283 -14.51 16.56 -4.41
N GLU A 284 -15.21 17.04 -5.44
CA GLU A 284 -14.60 17.90 -6.48
C GLU A 284 -14.21 19.28 -5.93
N GLN A 285 -15.00 19.79 -4.99
CA GLN A 285 -14.85 21.11 -4.39
C GLN A 285 -14.58 20.99 -2.88
N ALA A 286 -14.06 22.08 -2.30
CA ALA A 286 -13.80 22.12 -0.88
C ALA A 286 -15.10 21.95 -0.08
N VAL A 287 -15.04 21.15 0.98
CA VAL A 287 -16.15 20.87 1.88
C VAL A 287 -15.69 20.97 3.32
N ASP A 288 -16.60 21.31 4.24
CA ASP A 288 -16.33 21.36 5.68
C ASP A 288 -16.43 19.97 6.32
N LEU A 289 -15.74 19.00 5.71
CA LEU A 289 -15.59 17.63 6.20
C LEU A 289 -14.10 17.27 6.13
N PRO A 290 -13.36 17.37 7.25
CA PRO A 290 -11.90 17.29 7.25
C PRO A 290 -11.34 16.09 6.48
N ALA A 291 -11.87 14.89 6.73
CA ALA A 291 -11.42 13.67 6.08
C ALA A 291 -11.59 13.69 4.54
N GLN A 292 -12.75 14.11 4.05
CA GLN A 292 -13.03 14.12 2.61
C GLN A 292 -12.25 15.24 1.90
N ASP A 293 -12.22 16.44 2.50
CA ASP A 293 -11.54 17.58 1.92
C ASP A 293 -10.01 17.41 1.89
N SER A 294 -9.46 16.70 2.88
CA SER A 294 -8.07 16.25 2.93
C SER A 294 -7.65 15.48 1.68
N TRP A 295 -8.52 14.57 1.19
CA TRP A 295 -8.25 13.78 -0.01
C TRP A 295 -8.45 14.54 -1.30
N ARG A 296 -9.36 15.52 -1.36
CA ARG A 296 -9.45 16.45 -2.49
C ARG A 296 -8.13 17.19 -2.68
N ALA A 297 -7.58 17.74 -1.59
CA ALA A 297 -6.31 18.46 -1.65
C ALA A 297 -5.16 17.55 -2.10
N ARG A 298 -5.11 16.30 -1.63
CA ARG A 298 -4.10 15.30 -2.00
C ARG A 298 -4.21 14.87 -3.47
N LEU A 299 -5.42 14.54 -3.95
CA LEU A 299 -5.65 14.22 -5.36
C LEU A 299 -5.26 15.39 -6.27
N LYS A 300 -5.60 16.62 -5.89
CA LYS A 300 -5.20 17.83 -6.64
C LYS A 300 -3.67 17.97 -6.67
N MET A 301 -2.99 17.82 -5.54
CA MET A 301 -1.53 17.86 -5.48
C MET A 301 -0.89 16.75 -6.32
N ALA A 302 -1.43 15.53 -6.26
CA ALA A 302 -0.93 14.39 -7.03
C ALA A 302 -1.04 14.61 -8.55
N ARG A 303 -2.11 15.27 -9.02
CA ARG A 303 -2.23 15.69 -10.44
C ARG A 303 -1.16 16.70 -10.82
N LEU A 304 -0.95 17.72 -9.99
CA LEU A 304 0.12 18.72 -10.22
C LEU A 304 1.51 18.07 -10.23
N TRP A 305 1.74 17.10 -9.34
CA TRP A 305 2.98 16.35 -9.26
C TRP A 305 3.22 15.47 -10.48
N ARG A 306 2.21 14.68 -10.89
CA ARG A 306 2.24 13.92 -12.15
C ARG A 306 2.60 14.84 -13.32
N ASP A 307 1.92 15.98 -13.44
CA ASP A 307 2.16 16.92 -14.54
C ASP A 307 3.57 17.49 -14.49
N ALA A 308 4.12 17.75 -13.30
CA ALA A 308 5.51 18.17 -13.15
C ALA A 308 6.49 17.10 -13.63
N VAL A 309 6.36 15.86 -13.15
CA VAL A 309 7.26 14.76 -13.56
C VAL A 309 7.18 14.52 -15.07
N ASN A 310 5.98 14.52 -15.65
CA ASN A 310 5.79 14.30 -17.09
C ASN A 310 6.32 15.46 -17.94
N ARG A 311 6.26 16.72 -17.47
CA ARG A 311 6.90 17.86 -18.16
C ARG A 311 8.42 17.70 -18.28
N HIS A 312 9.05 16.98 -17.36
CA HIS A 312 10.48 16.64 -17.41
C HIS A 312 10.76 15.30 -18.12
N GLY A 313 9.79 14.77 -18.85
CA GLY A 313 9.95 13.55 -19.65
C GLY A 313 9.74 12.24 -18.87
N GLY A 314 9.14 12.30 -17.68
CA GLY A 314 8.74 11.10 -16.94
C GLY A 314 7.47 10.43 -17.47
N ASP A 315 7.16 9.27 -16.90
CA ASP A 315 6.02 8.42 -17.28
C ASP A 315 5.15 8.13 -16.05
N VAL A 316 4.38 9.14 -15.64
CA VAL A 316 3.44 9.05 -14.53
C VAL A 316 2.01 8.97 -15.06
N ARG A 317 1.32 7.88 -14.74
CA ARG A 317 -0.12 7.70 -14.94
C ARG A 317 -0.84 7.86 -13.61
N LEU A 318 -1.80 8.77 -13.53
CA LEU A 318 -2.71 8.89 -12.38
C LEU A 318 -4.11 8.49 -12.83
N ILE A 319 -4.73 7.57 -12.10
CA ILE A 319 -6.11 7.13 -12.31
C ILE A 319 -6.91 7.46 -11.04
N HIS A 320 -7.94 8.27 -11.21
CA HIS A 320 -9.01 8.40 -10.22
C HIS A 320 -10.10 7.40 -10.63
N LEU A 321 -10.28 6.34 -9.84
CA LEU A 321 -11.03 5.13 -10.19
C LEU A 321 -12.46 5.41 -10.72
N PRO A 322 -13.23 6.37 -10.16
CA PRO A 322 -14.54 6.72 -10.70
C PRO A 322 -14.52 7.21 -12.15
N GLU A 323 -13.43 7.86 -12.59
CA GLU A 323 -13.28 8.36 -13.97
C GLU A 323 -13.21 7.23 -15.01
N ILE A 324 -12.95 5.99 -14.57
CA ILE A 324 -12.95 4.79 -15.43
C ILE A 324 -14.08 3.83 -15.06
N GLY A 325 -15.10 4.29 -14.32
CA GLY A 325 -16.29 3.51 -13.98
C GLY A 325 -16.11 2.54 -12.82
N ILE A 326 -15.04 2.66 -12.03
CA ILE A 326 -14.81 1.85 -10.82
C ILE A 326 -15.15 2.71 -9.61
N ASN A 327 -16.25 2.37 -8.93
CA ASN A 327 -16.84 3.21 -7.89
C ASN A 327 -16.82 2.53 -6.52
N GLY A 328 -16.89 3.36 -5.47
CA GLY A 328 -17.00 2.94 -4.07
C GLY A 328 -15.69 2.55 -3.39
N ASN A 329 -14.55 2.63 -4.08
CA ASN A 329 -13.26 2.31 -3.47
C ASN A 329 -12.91 3.29 -2.35
N THR A 330 -12.42 2.74 -1.24
CA THR A 330 -11.98 3.50 -0.07
C THR A 330 -10.54 3.99 -0.25
N HIS A 331 -9.95 4.47 0.84
CA HIS A 331 -8.51 4.69 0.94
C HIS A 331 -7.67 3.39 0.83
N PHE A 332 -8.28 2.20 0.96
CA PHE A 332 -7.61 0.91 0.87
C PHE A 332 -8.09 0.06 -0.31
N PRO A 333 -7.87 0.52 -1.56
CA PRO A 333 -8.34 -0.20 -2.75
C PRO A 333 -7.71 -1.60 -2.92
N MET A 334 -6.59 -1.87 -2.25
CA MET A 334 -5.96 -3.20 -2.20
C MET A 334 -6.70 -4.23 -1.33
N SER A 335 -7.57 -3.79 -0.43
CA SER A 335 -8.33 -4.66 0.48
C SER A 335 -9.86 -4.53 0.34
N ASP A 336 -10.33 -3.56 -0.43
CA ASP A 336 -11.75 -3.39 -0.77
C ASP A 336 -12.37 -4.65 -1.40
N LEU A 337 -13.70 -4.72 -1.44
CA LEU A 337 -14.48 -5.85 -1.99
C LEU A 337 -14.12 -6.16 -3.45
N ASN A 338 -13.76 -5.14 -4.23
CA ASN A 338 -13.32 -5.26 -5.61
C ASN A 338 -11.78 -5.27 -5.77
N ASN A 339 -10.99 -5.61 -4.73
CA ASN A 339 -9.53 -5.55 -4.78
C ASN A 339 -8.90 -6.37 -5.92
N VAL A 340 -9.52 -7.48 -6.35
CA VAL A 340 -9.05 -8.24 -7.53
C VAL A 340 -9.11 -7.39 -8.81
N GLN A 341 -10.16 -6.57 -8.98
CA GLN A 341 -10.28 -5.63 -10.09
C GLN A 341 -9.17 -4.57 -10.06
N ILE A 342 -8.79 -4.11 -8.86
CA ILE A 342 -7.67 -3.18 -8.70
C ILE A 342 -6.34 -3.86 -9.03
N ALA A 343 -6.15 -5.12 -8.60
CA ALA A 343 -4.97 -5.89 -8.96
C ALA A 343 -4.85 -6.14 -10.48
N ASP A 344 -5.97 -6.26 -11.19
CA ASP A 344 -6.02 -6.39 -12.66
C ASP A 344 -5.58 -5.11 -13.37
N LEU A 345 -6.00 -3.94 -12.88
CA LEU A 345 -5.50 -2.66 -13.40
C LEU A 345 -3.99 -2.53 -13.22
N VAL A 346 -3.49 -2.88 -12.03
CA VAL A 346 -2.06 -2.85 -11.73
C VAL A 346 -1.31 -3.83 -12.62
N SER A 347 -1.79 -5.07 -12.78
CA SER A 347 -1.16 -6.07 -13.65
C SER A 347 -1.13 -5.64 -15.11
N SER A 348 -2.19 -4.97 -15.58
CA SER A 348 -2.25 -4.42 -16.94
C SER A 348 -1.20 -3.33 -17.15
N PHE A 349 -1.02 -2.44 -16.17
CA PHE A 349 0.05 -1.43 -16.19
C PHE A 349 1.43 -2.08 -16.18
N LEU A 350 1.69 -3.05 -15.29
CA LEU A 350 3.00 -3.73 -15.22
C LEU A 350 3.34 -4.42 -16.54
N LYS A 351 2.37 -5.10 -17.16
CA LYS A 351 2.54 -5.74 -18.47
C LYS A 351 2.80 -4.73 -19.60
N GLU A 352 2.06 -3.62 -19.62
CA GLU A 352 2.27 -2.53 -20.60
C GLU A 352 3.69 -1.97 -20.52
N LYS A 353 4.26 -1.91 -19.31
CA LYS A 353 5.62 -1.41 -19.07
C LYS A 353 6.70 -2.49 -19.15
N HIS A 354 6.35 -3.72 -19.55
CA HIS A 354 7.26 -4.87 -19.63
C HIS A 354 7.96 -5.20 -18.30
N LEU A 355 7.22 -5.10 -17.20
CA LEU A 355 7.67 -5.36 -15.83
C LEU A 355 7.15 -6.71 -15.28
N ASP A 356 6.43 -7.47 -16.09
CA ASP A 356 5.86 -8.76 -15.75
C ASP A 356 6.74 -9.94 -16.24
#